data_AF-A0A7C6SK45-F1
#
_entry.id   AF-A0A7C6SK45-F1
#
_cell.length_a   1.000
_cell.length_b   1.000
_cell.length_c   1.000
_cell.angle_alpha   90.00
_cell.angle_beta   90.00
_cell.angle_gamma   90.00
#
_symmetry.space_group_name_H-M   'P 1'
#
loop_
_entity.id
_entity.type
_entity.pdbx_description
1 polymer ?
#
loop_
_entity_poly.entity_id
_entity_poly.type
_entity_poly.pdbx_seq_one_letter_code
_entity_poly.pdbx_strand_id
1 'polypeptide(L)'
;KEIFENLGLEIPTNYEEFKNVCQTILDSGTTPIYEGTTNGWHQVLPLFESGGLYQQNHQDLYRKLNANEMDLDDIPELLTIIKQLKECAELGYLGNDYLSNSVENAKEAIATEKAAMFISESAWRNEILADYPDFDINKLGIFVMPWGDNQHIGVNPASNAYFINKESKNSDEALQFFEFLARPENLQKRLDGQPGLSEVCWPEIPGRYSEEDQAYIDAHDKGLVVQVAVNYIDSQWMDVGKDLESMYTDALTPEGVLETIMNRRHEQAKLQKDPAWDN
;
A
#
# COMPACT_ATOMS: atom_id res chain seq x y z
N LYS A 1 -18.31 4.39 -3.05
CA LYS A 1 -19.66 3.77 -3.05
C LYS A 1 -20.60 4.50 -4.00
N GLU A 2 -20.88 5.79 -3.80
CA GLU A 2 -21.87 6.51 -4.62
C GLU A 2 -21.60 6.44 -6.14
N ILE A 3 -20.36 6.65 -6.58
CA ILE A 3 -19.98 6.51 -8.01
C ILE A 3 -20.27 5.08 -8.52
N PHE A 4 -19.96 4.06 -7.73
CA PHE A 4 -20.22 2.67 -8.09
C PHE A 4 -21.73 2.41 -8.20
N GLU A 5 -22.52 2.86 -7.24
CA GLU A 5 -23.98 2.72 -7.23
C GLU A 5 -24.63 3.42 -8.43
N ASN A 6 -24.20 4.65 -8.73
CA ASN A 6 -24.72 5.44 -9.86
C ASN A 6 -24.42 4.80 -11.22
N LEU A 7 -23.28 4.10 -11.33
CA LEU A 7 -22.85 3.41 -12.55
C LEU A 7 -23.26 1.93 -12.60
N GLY A 8 -23.91 1.41 -11.55
CA GLY A 8 -24.31 0.00 -11.46
C GLY A 8 -23.11 -0.97 -11.37
N LEU A 9 -22.03 -0.54 -10.72
CA LEU A 9 -20.79 -1.29 -10.57
C LEU A 9 -20.78 -2.13 -9.30
N GLU A 10 -20.27 -3.36 -9.42
CA GLU A 10 -19.98 -4.24 -8.29
C GLU A 10 -18.51 -4.09 -7.86
N ILE A 11 -18.19 -4.54 -6.64
CA ILE A 11 -16.81 -4.58 -6.15
C ILE A 11 -16.05 -5.66 -6.95
N PRO A 12 -14.94 -5.31 -7.62
CA PRO A 12 -14.20 -6.26 -8.43
C PRO A 12 -13.39 -7.23 -7.56
N THR A 13 -13.39 -8.50 -7.94
CA THR A 13 -12.68 -9.59 -7.23
C THR A 13 -11.46 -10.11 -7.98
N ASN A 14 -11.24 -9.60 -9.19
CA ASN A 14 -10.10 -9.91 -10.06
C ASN A 14 -9.79 -8.71 -10.97
N TYR A 15 -8.67 -8.79 -11.67
CA TYR A 15 -8.19 -7.67 -12.47
C TYR A 15 -9.05 -7.38 -13.71
N GLU A 16 -9.65 -8.38 -14.33
CA GLU A 16 -10.53 -8.16 -15.50
C GLU A 16 -11.82 -7.43 -15.09
N GLU A 17 -12.43 -7.79 -13.97
CA GLU A 17 -13.53 -7.03 -13.37
C GLU A 17 -13.12 -5.61 -13.01
N PHE A 18 -11.92 -5.44 -12.43
CA PHE A 18 -11.39 -4.12 -12.09
C PHE A 18 -11.16 -3.25 -13.31
N LYS A 19 -10.66 -3.82 -14.41
CA LYS A 19 -10.52 -3.11 -15.69
C LYS A 19 -11.88 -2.65 -16.22
N ASN A 20 -12.91 -3.48 -16.12
CA ASN A 20 -14.28 -3.10 -16.51
C ASN A 20 -14.84 -1.97 -15.64
N VAL A 21 -14.61 -2.02 -14.33
CA VAL A 21 -14.93 -0.94 -13.38
C VAL A 21 -14.23 0.35 -13.78
N CYS A 22 -12.92 0.29 -14.00
CA CYS A 22 -12.13 1.45 -14.41
C CYS A 22 -12.59 2.02 -15.73
N GLN A 23 -12.86 1.19 -16.74
CA GLN A 23 -13.36 1.65 -18.02
C GLN A 23 -14.71 2.36 -17.90
N THR A 24 -15.63 1.80 -17.11
CA THR A 24 -16.97 2.39 -16.94
C THR A 24 -16.90 3.75 -16.23
N ILE A 25 -16.01 3.88 -15.24
CA ILE A 25 -15.78 5.17 -14.55
C ILE A 25 -15.12 6.18 -15.49
N LEU A 26 -14.16 5.74 -16.31
CA LEU A 26 -13.52 6.60 -17.30
C LEU A 26 -14.53 7.11 -18.32
N ASP A 27 -15.42 6.24 -18.80
CA ASP A 27 -16.48 6.57 -19.76
C ASP A 27 -17.52 7.56 -19.19
N SER A 28 -17.66 7.63 -17.86
CA SER A 28 -18.50 8.65 -17.20
C SER A 28 -17.82 10.01 -17.05
N GLY A 29 -16.54 10.12 -17.41
CA GLY A 29 -15.75 11.36 -17.34
C GLY A 29 -15.04 11.58 -16.00
N THR A 30 -15.01 10.60 -15.11
CA THR A 30 -14.29 10.64 -13.83
C THR A 30 -12.98 9.86 -13.96
N THR A 31 -11.89 10.32 -13.32
CA THR A 31 -10.65 9.54 -13.29
C THR A 31 -10.86 8.27 -12.44
N PRO A 32 -10.62 7.06 -12.97
CA PRO A 32 -10.83 5.84 -12.20
C PRO A 32 -10.00 5.76 -10.93
N ILE A 33 -8.68 5.93 -11.06
CA ILE A 33 -7.72 5.75 -9.97
C ILE A 33 -6.90 7.03 -9.86
N TYR A 34 -6.89 7.65 -8.68
CA TYR A 34 -5.91 8.67 -8.35
C TYR A 34 -4.61 7.98 -7.95
N GLU A 35 -3.52 8.26 -8.66
CA GLU A 35 -2.18 7.76 -8.33
C GLU A 35 -1.27 8.91 -7.93
N GLY A 36 -0.62 8.81 -6.76
CA GLY A 36 0.26 9.84 -6.18
C GLY A 36 1.72 9.69 -6.59
N THR A 37 1.99 9.72 -7.90
CA THR A 37 3.30 9.37 -8.49
C THR A 37 4.47 10.18 -7.91
N THR A 38 4.32 11.50 -7.70
CA THR A 38 5.45 12.38 -7.33
C THR A 38 6.06 12.07 -5.96
N ASN A 39 5.33 11.38 -5.08
CA ASN A 39 5.87 10.94 -3.79
C ASN A 39 6.80 9.72 -3.95
N GLY A 40 6.84 9.08 -5.12
CA GLY A 40 7.67 7.93 -5.48
C GLY A 40 7.23 6.60 -4.85
N TRP A 41 6.70 6.61 -3.63
CA TRP A 41 6.40 5.39 -2.86
C TRP A 41 5.03 4.76 -3.17
N HIS A 42 4.05 5.53 -3.62
CA HIS A 42 2.64 5.10 -3.66
C HIS A 42 2.38 4.01 -4.71
N GLN A 43 2.91 4.21 -5.92
CA GLN A 43 2.86 3.26 -7.04
C GLN A 43 3.53 1.90 -6.76
N VAL A 44 4.31 1.79 -5.67
CA VAL A 44 4.99 0.56 -5.25
C VAL A 44 4.06 -0.35 -4.43
N LEU A 45 3.01 0.22 -3.80
CA LEU A 45 2.10 -0.53 -2.91
C LEU A 45 1.56 -1.81 -3.57
N PRO A 46 1.04 -1.80 -4.82
CA PRO A 46 0.47 -3.00 -5.42
C PRO A 46 1.46 -4.17 -5.51
N LEU A 47 2.76 -3.89 -5.66
CA LEU A 47 3.80 -4.92 -5.77
C LEU A 47 4.06 -5.61 -4.43
N PHE A 48 4.14 -4.86 -3.33
CA PHE A 48 4.68 -5.38 -2.08
C PHE A 48 3.67 -5.46 -0.93
N GLU A 49 2.53 -4.79 -1.04
CA GLU A 49 1.40 -4.97 -0.12
C GLU A 49 0.57 -6.22 -0.48
N SER A 50 0.71 -6.76 -1.70
CA SER A 50 0.08 -8.01 -2.17
C SER A 50 0.75 -9.29 -1.66
N GLY A 51 1.50 -9.23 -0.55
CA GLY A 51 2.27 -10.35 -0.02
C GLY A 51 1.41 -11.60 0.30
N GLY A 52 0.16 -11.39 0.72
CA GLY A 52 -0.80 -12.49 0.96
C GLY A 52 -1.06 -13.35 -0.27
N LEU A 53 -1.27 -12.72 -1.44
CA LEU A 53 -1.41 -13.42 -2.73
C LEU A 53 -0.18 -14.30 -3.01
N TYR A 54 1.03 -13.75 -2.84
CA TYR A 54 2.24 -14.51 -3.13
C TYR A 54 2.42 -15.67 -2.14
N GLN A 55 2.19 -15.45 -0.84
CA GLN A 55 2.31 -16.51 0.17
C GLN A 55 1.30 -17.64 -0.06
N GLN A 56 0.09 -17.32 -0.54
CA GLN A 56 -0.93 -18.32 -0.86
C GLN A 56 -0.43 -19.28 -1.95
N ASN A 57 0.29 -18.78 -2.95
CA ASN A 57 0.72 -19.55 -4.11
C ASN A 57 2.11 -20.19 -3.93
N HIS A 58 2.93 -19.68 -3.01
CA HIS A 58 4.33 -20.09 -2.84
C HIS A 58 4.63 -20.50 -1.39
N GLN A 59 4.71 -21.82 -1.14
CA GLN A 59 5.04 -22.34 0.19
C GLN A 59 6.44 -21.89 0.66
N ASP A 60 6.51 -21.40 1.90
CA ASP A 60 7.72 -20.87 2.55
C ASP A 60 8.35 -19.68 1.81
N LEU A 61 7.56 -18.92 1.04
CA LEU A 61 8.02 -17.82 0.18
C LEU A 61 9.08 -16.94 0.83
N TYR A 62 8.75 -16.29 1.95
CA TYR A 62 9.65 -15.32 2.59
C TYR A 62 10.93 -15.94 3.14
N ARG A 63 10.84 -17.18 3.64
CA ARG A 63 12.02 -17.93 4.08
C ARG A 63 12.95 -18.20 2.89
N LYS A 64 12.40 -18.69 1.77
CA LYS A 64 13.19 -19.01 0.57
C LYS A 64 13.81 -17.76 -0.04
N LEU A 65 13.05 -16.68 -0.16
CA LEU A 65 13.57 -15.39 -0.62
C LEU A 65 14.72 -14.91 0.27
N ASN A 66 14.55 -14.91 1.59
CA ASN A 66 15.58 -14.44 2.51
C ASN A 66 16.79 -15.38 2.63
N ALA A 67 16.63 -16.66 2.29
CA ALA A 67 17.70 -17.64 2.20
C ALA A 67 18.38 -17.69 0.82
N ASN A 68 17.96 -16.82 -0.13
CA ASN A 68 18.40 -16.84 -1.53
C ASN A 68 18.19 -18.20 -2.22
N GLU A 69 17.17 -18.96 -1.81
CA GLU A 69 16.76 -20.24 -2.42
C GLU A 69 15.73 -20.04 -3.55
N MET A 70 15.19 -18.83 -3.66
CA MET A 70 14.20 -18.34 -4.62
C MET A 70 14.47 -16.85 -4.80
N ASP A 71 14.14 -16.29 -5.96
CA ASP A 71 14.18 -14.85 -6.17
C ASP A 71 12.85 -14.29 -6.71
N LEU A 72 12.79 -12.99 -6.98
CA LEU A 72 11.54 -12.29 -7.28
C LEU A 72 10.92 -12.68 -8.64
N ASP A 73 11.71 -13.17 -9.60
CA ASP A 73 11.23 -13.67 -10.90
C ASP A 73 10.57 -15.06 -10.82
N ASP A 74 10.79 -15.80 -9.72
CA ASP A 74 10.05 -17.02 -9.41
C ASP A 74 8.59 -16.72 -8.94
N ILE A 75 8.22 -15.44 -8.78
CA ILE A 75 6.87 -14.96 -8.40
C ILE A 75 6.18 -14.34 -9.64
N PRO A 76 5.52 -15.14 -10.50
CA PRO A 76 4.91 -14.64 -11.74
C PRO A 76 3.81 -13.58 -11.49
N GLU A 77 3.17 -13.60 -10.33
CA GLU A 77 2.19 -12.60 -9.91
C GLU A 77 2.81 -11.20 -9.79
N LEU A 78 4.07 -11.09 -9.32
CA LEU A 78 4.75 -9.80 -9.21
C LEU A 78 4.93 -9.14 -10.59
N LEU A 79 5.40 -9.91 -11.59
CA LEU A 79 5.51 -9.39 -12.96
C LEU A 79 4.14 -9.07 -13.55
N THR A 80 3.12 -9.88 -13.23
CA THR A 80 1.74 -9.63 -13.65
C THR A 80 1.25 -8.28 -13.13
N ILE A 81 1.45 -7.98 -11.84
CA ILE A 81 1.07 -6.70 -11.25
C ILE A 81 1.79 -5.53 -11.93
N ILE A 82 3.11 -5.64 -12.17
CA ILE A 82 3.88 -4.59 -12.86
C ILE A 82 3.30 -4.32 -14.26
N LYS A 83 2.94 -5.38 -15.01
CA LYS A 83 2.31 -5.27 -16.33
C LYS A 83 0.94 -4.60 -16.27
N GLN A 84 0.13 -4.97 -15.29
CA GLN A 84 -1.20 -4.41 -15.09
C GLN A 84 -1.17 -2.93 -14.68
N LEU A 85 -0.16 -2.51 -13.90
CA LEU A 85 0.06 -1.09 -13.62
C LEU A 85 0.39 -0.30 -14.89
N LYS A 86 1.27 -0.83 -15.75
CA LYS A 86 1.55 -0.23 -17.07
C LYS A 86 0.29 -0.15 -17.93
N GLU A 87 -0.50 -1.22 -17.99
CA GLU A 87 -1.76 -1.25 -18.73
C GLU A 87 -2.76 -0.21 -18.21
N CYS A 88 -2.91 -0.06 -16.88
CA CYS A 88 -3.78 0.97 -16.28
C CYS A 88 -3.35 2.40 -16.69
N ALA A 89 -2.05 2.67 -16.73
CA ALA A 89 -1.52 3.93 -17.23
C ALA A 89 -1.82 4.13 -18.73
N GLU A 90 -1.58 3.12 -19.57
CA GLU A 90 -1.80 3.18 -21.02
C GLU A 90 -3.28 3.34 -21.40
N LEU A 91 -4.18 2.72 -20.62
CA LEU A 91 -5.64 2.85 -20.79
C LEU A 91 -6.19 4.16 -20.20
N GLY A 92 -5.35 4.98 -19.56
CA GLY A 92 -5.73 6.29 -19.02
C GLY A 92 -6.46 6.22 -17.68
N TYR A 93 -6.45 5.07 -16.99
CA TYR A 93 -7.15 4.91 -15.70
C TYR A 93 -6.56 5.73 -14.57
N LEU A 94 -5.30 6.18 -14.71
CA LEU A 94 -4.63 7.05 -13.75
C LEU A 94 -4.89 8.55 -14.02
N GLY A 95 -5.55 8.88 -15.13
CA GLY A 95 -5.70 10.25 -15.64
C GLY A 95 -4.49 10.73 -16.45
N ASN A 96 -4.60 11.88 -17.13
CA ASN A 96 -3.55 12.35 -18.05
C ASN A 96 -2.29 12.88 -17.34
N ASP A 97 -2.47 13.50 -16.16
CA ASP A 97 -1.41 14.21 -15.44
C ASP A 97 -0.89 13.42 -14.22
N TYR A 98 -1.12 12.11 -14.19
CA TYR A 98 -0.82 11.26 -13.03
C TYR A 98 0.64 11.33 -12.57
N LEU A 99 1.59 11.53 -13.48
CA LEU A 99 3.01 11.70 -13.15
C LEU A 99 3.31 12.97 -12.33
N SER A 100 2.38 13.93 -12.28
CA SER A 100 2.48 15.17 -11.50
C SER A 100 1.63 15.18 -10.23
N ASN A 101 0.87 14.12 -9.98
CA ASN A 101 0.00 14.02 -8.80
C ASN A 101 0.82 13.74 -7.54
N SER A 102 0.35 14.27 -6.41
CA SER A 102 0.90 13.97 -5.08
C SER A 102 -0.19 13.35 -4.21
N VAL A 103 0.19 12.48 -3.29
CA VAL A 103 -0.72 11.81 -2.34
C VAL A 103 -1.51 12.83 -1.52
N GLU A 104 -0.91 13.97 -1.17
CA GLU A 104 -1.58 15.03 -0.42
C GLU A 104 -2.79 15.60 -1.18
N ASN A 105 -2.73 15.63 -2.51
CA ASN A 105 -3.82 16.11 -3.37
C ASN A 105 -4.92 15.06 -3.60
N ALA A 106 -4.71 13.80 -3.20
CA ALA A 106 -5.72 12.74 -3.35
C ALA A 106 -7.01 13.08 -2.58
N LYS A 107 -6.89 13.71 -1.39
CA LYS A 107 -8.06 14.10 -0.59
C LYS A 107 -8.98 15.06 -1.35
N GLU A 108 -8.40 16.08 -2.00
CA GLU A 108 -9.18 16.99 -2.85
C GLU A 108 -9.80 16.25 -4.03
N ALA A 109 -9.04 15.39 -4.70
CA ALA A 109 -9.50 14.68 -5.88
C ALA A 109 -10.70 13.78 -5.57
N ILE A 110 -10.68 13.07 -4.43
CA ILE A 110 -11.79 12.24 -3.97
C ILE A 110 -12.96 13.10 -3.48
N ALA A 111 -12.72 14.12 -2.65
CA ALA A 111 -13.78 14.97 -2.10
C ALA A 111 -14.55 15.77 -3.16
N THR A 112 -13.88 16.11 -4.26
CA THR A 112 -14.46 16.83 -5.42
C THR A 112 -14.92 15.91 -6.54
N GLU A 113 -14.91 14.59 -6.33
CA GLU A 113 -15.35 13.56 -7.28
C GLU A 113 -14.57 13.60 -8.62
N LYS A 114 -13.39 14.22 -8.64
CA LYS A 114 -12.47 14.21 -9.79
C LYS A 114 -11.86 12.82 -10.02
N ALA A 115 -11.68 12.06 -8.95
CA ALA A 115 -11.26 10.66 -9.00
C ALA A 115 -12.19 9.77 -8.17
N ALA A 116 -12.32 8.50 -8.57
CA ALA A 116 -13.24 7.57 -7.92
C ALA A 116 -12.57 6.68 -6.86
N MET A 117 -11.30 6.32 -7.05
CA MET A 117 -10.59 5.36 -6.20
C MET A 117 -9.18 5.87 -5.85
N PHE A 118 -8.70 5.52 -4.66
CA PHE A 118 -7.35 5.82 -4.16
C PHE A 118 -6.90 4.66 -3.26
N ILE A 119 -5.63 4.25 -3.36
CA ILE A 119 -5.07 3.18 -2.53
C ILE A 119 -4.67 3.78 -1.18
N SER A 120 -5.27 3.31 -0.09
CA SER A 120 -4.87 3.76 1.24
C SER A 120 -5.33 2.80 2.32
N GLU A 121 -4.87 3.05 3.55
CA GLU A 121 -5.48 2.47 4.74
C GLU A 121 -6.90 3.03 4.90
N SER A 122 -7.82 2.20 5.39
CA SER A 122 -9.24 2.53 5.42
C SER A 122 -9.62 3.80 6.19
N ALA A 123 -8.92 4.16 7.28
CA ALA A 123 -9.17 5.39 8.04
C ALA A 123 -8.66 6.65 7.34
N TRP A 124 -7.94 6.55 6.22
CA TRP A 124 -7.57 7.72 5.43
C TRP A 124 -8.80 8.57 5.05
N ARG A 125 -9.98 7.96 4.88
CA ARG A 125 -11.25 8.70 4.67
C ARG A 125 -11.59 9.70 5.78
N ASN A 126 -11.14 9.45 7.02
CA ASN A 126 -11.36 10.38 8.13
C ASN A 126 -10.48 11.63 7.98
N GLU A 127 -9.34 11.54 7.30
CA GLU A 127 -8.56 12.72 6.94
C GLU A 127 -9.27 13.57 5.89
N ILE A 128 -9.99 12.95 4.95
CA ILE A 128 -10.86 13.69 4.02
C ILE A 128 -11.90 14.46 4.80
N LEU A 129 -12.60 13.83 5.75
CA LEU A 129 -13.61 14.51 6.57
C LEU A 129 -13.02 15.65 7.41
N ALA A 130 -11.78 15.52 7.88
CA ALA A 130 -11.10 16.58 8.63
C ALA A 130 -10.81 17.82 7.77
N ASP A 131 -10.40 17.62 6.51
CA ASP A 131 -10.06 18.72 5.58
C ASP A 131 -11.27 19.26 4.81
N TYR A 132 -12.26 18.40 4.54
CA TYR A 132 -13.49 18.67 3.78
C TYR A 132 -14.70 18.27 4.62
N PRO A 133 -15.08 19.05 5.66
CA PRO A 133 -16.12 18.68 6.63
C PRO A 133 -17.54 18.59 6.03
N ASP A 134 -17.76 19.18 4.86
CA ASP A 134 -19.03 19.12 4.13
C ASP A 134 -19.13 17.86 3.24
N PHE A 135 -18.04 17.12 3.07
CA PHE A 135 -18.05 15.87 2.31
C PHE A 135 -18.74 14.77 3.11
N ASP A 136 -19.72 14.09 2.50
CA ASP A 136 -20.37 12.93 3.12
C ASP A 136 -19.44 11.71 3.03
N ILE A 137 -18.76 11.43 4.15
CA ILE A 137 -17.83 10.30 4.28
C ILE A 137 -18.49 8.94 3.99
N ASN A 138 -19.82 8.82 4.13
CA ASN A 138 -20.55 7.58 3.85
C ASN A 138 -20.57 7.24 2.35
N LYS A 139 -20.22 8.19 1.47
CA LYS A 139 -20.00 7.93 0.04
C LYS A 139 -18.78 7.05 -0.22
N LEU A 140 -17.86 6.92 0.74
CA LEU A 140 -16.63 6.13 0.61
C LEU A 140 -16.80 4.73 1.20
N GLY A 141 -16.24 3.75 0.51
CA GLY A 141 -16.16 2.35 0.95
C GLY A 141 -14.79 1.80 0.62
N ILE A 142 -14.51 0.59 1.08
CA ILE A 142 -13.22 -0.07 0.89
C ILE A 142 -13.38 -1.35 0.08
N PHE A 143 -12.34 -1.70 -0.67
CA PHE A 143 -12.17 -3.03 -1.24
C PHE A 143 -10.69 -3.34 -1.42
N VAL A 144 -10.34 -4.63 -1.48
CA VAL A 144 -8.96 -5.08 -1.72
C VAL A 144 -8.52 -4.70 -3.13
N MET A 145 -7.31 -4.15 -3.24
CA MET A 145 -6.71 -3.85 -4.54
C MET A 145 -6.55 -5.14 -5.39
N PRO A 146 -7.19 -5.25 -6.57
CA PRO A 146 -7.35 -6.53 -7.27
C PRO A 146 -6.28 -6.80 -8.34
N TRP A 147 -5.15 -6.07 -8.31
CA TRP A 147 -3.99 -6.38 -9.15
C TRP A 147 -3.47 -7.78 -8.86
N GLY A 148 -3.11 -8.52 -9.91
CA GLY A 148 -2.68 -9.90 -9.82
C GLY A 148 -3.77 -10.85 -9.32
N ASP A 149 -5.04 -10.44 -9.42
CA ASP A 149 -6.21 -11.12 -8.82
C ASP A 149 -6.10 -11.23 -7.28
N ASN A 150 -5.39 -10.30 -6.64
CA ASN A 150 -5.25 -10.27 -5.20
C ASN A 150 -6.61 -10.07 -4.50
N GLN A 151 -6.90 -10.94 -3.53
CA GLN A 151 -8.04 -10.84 -2.61
C GLN A 151 -7.61 -10.83 -1.13
N HIS A 152 -6.31 -10.64 -0.87
CA HIS A 152 -5.76 -10.54 0.49
C HIS A 152 -5.59 -9.09 0.90
N ILE A 153 -5.90 -8.81 2.16
CA ILE A 153 -5.53 -7.55 2.81
C ILE A 153 -4.06 -7.64 3.22
N GLY A 154 -3.24 -6.69 2.74
CA GLY A 154 -1.87 -6.51 3.18
C GLY A 154 -1.83 -6.00 4.63
N VAL A 155 -1.09 -6.70 5.48
CA VAL A 155 -0.86 -6.32 6.88
C VAL A 155 0.60 -5.99 7.09
N ASN A 156 0.88 -4.71 7.32
CA ASN A 156 2.19 -4.25 7.75
C ASN A 156 2.25 -4.17 9.29
N PRO A 157 2.95 -5.10 9.97
CA PRO A 157 3.08 -5.08 11.43
C PRO A 157 4.01 -3.97 11.95
N ALA A 158 4.77 -3.31 11.07
CA ALA A 158 5.63 -2.21 11.44
C ALA A 158 4.77 -0.94 11.59
N SER A 159 4.55 -0.51 12.83
CA SER A 159 4.02 0.82 13.13
C SER A 159 5.15 1.80 13.42
N ASN A 160 4.82 3.09 13.48
CA ASN A 160 5.74 4.12 13.93
C ASN A 160 6.26 3.80 15.34
N ALA A 161 7.50 3.33 15.43
CA ALA A 161 8.15 2.93 16.66
C ALA A 161 9.18 3.97 17.12
N TYR A 162 9.25 4.17 18.44
CA TYR A 162 10.30 4.97 19.05
C TYR A 162 11.37 4.06 19.64
N PHE A 163 12.64 4.34 19.33
CA PHE A 163 13.78 3.58 19.84
C PHE A 163 14.66 4.49 20.70
N ILE A 164 15.15 3.97 21.83
CA ILE A 164 16.16 4.66 22.64
C ILE A 164 17.53 4.25 22.11
N ASN A 165 18.34 5.23 21.69
CA ASN A 165 19.74 4.98 21.36
C ASN A 165 20.48 4.51 22.61
N LYS A 166 21.08 3.32 22.57
CA LYS A 166 21.85 2.72 23.67
C LYS A 166 23.00 3.60 24.18
N GLU A 167 23.48 4.54 23.38
CA GLU A 167 24.56 5.47 23.71
C GLU A 167 24.05 6.81 24.29
N SER A 168 22.73 6.96 24.42
CA SER A 168 22.11 8.17 24.97
C SER A 168 22.46 8.34 26.45
N LYS A 169 22.88 9.56 26.81
CA LYS A 169 23.11 9.96 28.21
C LYS A 169 21.81 10.17 29.00
N ASN A 170 20.67 10.24 28.32
CA ASN A 170 19.34 10.49 28.92
C ASN A 170 18.42 9.27 28.71
N SER A 171 18.97 8.06 28.82
CA SER A 171 18.22 6.83 28.53
C SER A 171 17.09 6.60 29.55
N ASP A 172 17.30 6.95 30.82
CA ASP A 172 16.30 6.80 31.87
C ASP A 172 15.14 7.78 31.69
N GLU A 173 15.41 9.04 31.34
CA GLU A 173 14.38 10.04 31.04
C GLU A 173 13.60 9.70 29.76
N ALA A 174 14.29 9.19 28.73
CA ALA A 174 13.63 8.71 27.51
C ALA A 174 12.70 7.52 27.81
N LEU A 175 13.12 6.60 28.69
CA LEU A 175 12.26 5.50 29.13
C LEU A 175 11.02 6.01 29.89
N GLN A 176 11.18 6.96 30.82
CA GLN A 176 10.04 7.58 31.51
C GLN A 176 9.06 8.26 30.52
N PHE A 177 9.59 8.88 29.46
CA PHE A 177 8.76 9.47 28.41
C PHE A 177 8.02 8.39 27.61
N PHE A 178 8.66 7.28 27.27
CA PHE A 178 7.99 6.17 26.57
C PHE A 178 6.93 5.51 27.44
N GLU A 179 7.20 5.30 28.74
CA GLU A 179 6.21 4.84 29.72
C GLU A 179 5.03 5.79 29.83
N PHE A 180 5.25 7.10 29.75
CA PHE A 180 4.17 8.08 29.67
C PHE A 180 3.36 7.92 28.38
N LEU A 181 4.00 7.85 27.21
CA LEU A 181 3.31 7.68 25.93
C LEU A 181 2.49 6.39 25.86
N ALA A 182 2.97 5.31 26.45
CA ALA A 182 2.32 4.00 26.46
C ALA A 182 1.15 3.87 27.46
N ARG A 183 0.84 4.93 28.22
CA ARG A 183 -0.35 4.92 29.10
C ARG A 183 -1.62 4.86 28.26
N PRO A 184 -2.63 4.06 28.65
CA PRO A 184 -3.86 3.91 27.87
C PRO A 184 -4.54 5.24 27.50
N GLU A 185 -4.58 6.21 28.43
CA GLU A 185 -5.18 7.53 28.17
C GLU A 185 -4.42 8.37 27.13
N ASN A 186 -3.11 8.17 27.00
CA ASN A 186 -2.29 8.90 26.03
C ASN A 186 -2.34 8.23 24.66
N LEU A 187 -2.40 6.91 24.62
CA LEU A 187 -2.64 6.15 23.39
C LEU A 187 -4.06 6.41 22.86
N GLN A 188 -5.07 6.47 23.72
CA GLN A 188 -6.43 6.88 23.33
C GLN A 188 -6.43 8.30 22.74
N LYS A 189 -5.76 9.26 23.40
CA LYS A 189 -5.61 10.62 22.87
C LYS A 189 -4.87 10.66 21.53
N ARG A 190 -3.85 9.81 21.35
CA ARG A 190 -3.13 9.70 20.07
C ARG A 190 -4.08 9.23 18.99
N LEU A 191 -4.83 8.16 19.23
CA LEU A 191 -5.84 7.68 18.31
C LEU A 191 -6.84 8.81 18.04
N ASP A 192 -7.36 9.51 19.08
CA ASP A 192 -8.36 10.60 18.96
C ASP A 192 -7.88 11.75 18.09
N GLY A 193 -6.59 12.07 18.17
CA GLY A 193 -5.96 13.17 17.45
C GLY A 193 -5.37 12.83 16.08
N GLN A 194 -5.43 11.57 15.63
CA GLN A 194 -4.89 11.12 14.34
C GLN A 194 -6.02 10.49 13.50
N PRO A 195 -6.73 11.29 12.67
CA PRO A 195 -7.88 10.80 11.91
C PRO A 195 -7.58 9.59 11.02
N GLY A 196 -6.41 9.58 10.36
CA GLY A 196 -5.94 8.48 9.51
C GLY A 196 -5.40 7.25 10.24
N LEU A 197 -5.65 7.12 11.56
CA LEU A 197 -5.25 5.96 12.34
C LEU A 197 -6.48 5.19 12.83
N SER A 198 -6.63 3.96 12.38
CA SER A 198 -7.74 3.08 12.77
C SER A 198 -7.53 2.40 14.13
N GLU A 199 -6.29 2.07 14.47
CA GLU A 199 -5.97 1.29 15.67
C GLU A 199 -4.57 1.61 16.22
N VAL A 200 -4.36 1.22 17.48
CA VAL A 200 -3.04 1.19 18.13
C VAL A 200 -2.75 -0.24 18.56
N CYS A 201 -1.47 -0.58 18.75
CA CYS A 201 -1.05 -1.93 19.14
C CYS A 201 -1.36 -2.31 20.61
N TRP A 202 -2.45 -1.77 21.17
CA TRP A 202 -2.95 -2.05 22.52
C TRP A 202 -4.39 -2.59 22.43
N PRO A 203 -4.63 -3.87 22.72
CA PRO A 203 -5.94 -4.49 22.53
C PRO A 203 -7.03 -3.93 23.45
N GLU A 204 -6.65 -3.24 24.53
CA GLU A 204 -7.59 -2.59 25.44
C GLU A 204 -8.18 -1.29 24.87
N ILE A 205 -7.56 -0.73 23.82
CA ILE A 205 -8.01 0.48 23.15
C ILE A 205 -8.74 0.04 21.88
N PRO A 206 -10.07 0.16 21.84
CA PRO A 206 -10.83 -0.28 20.68
C PRO A 206 -10.45 0.55 19.46
N GLY A 207 -10.29 -0.15 18.32
CA GLY A 207 -10.11 0.49 17.02
C GLY A 207 -11.35 1.28 16.57
N ARG A 208 -11.23 1.96 15.44
CA ARG A 208 -12.23 2.89 14.89
C ARG A 208 -12.79 2.54 13.55
N TYR A 209 -12.55 1.31 13.10
CA TYR A 209 -13.23 0.79 11.92
C TYR A 209 -14.74 0.94 12.10
N SER A 210 -15.42 1.40 11.05
CA SER A 210 -16.87 1.29 10.99
C SER A 210 -17.27 -0.19 11.07
N GLU A 211 -18.49 -0.49 11.52
CA GLU A 211 -18.98 -1.88 11.55
C GLU A 211 -18.92 -2.54 10.15
N GLU A 212 -19.19 -1.76 9.09
CA GLU A 212 -19.08 -2.18 7.69
C GLU A 212 -17.64 -2.56 7.32
N ASP A 213 -16.66 -1.71 7.65
CA ASP A 213 -15.25 -1.99 7.35
C ASP A 213 -14.71 -3.15 8.16
N GLN A 214 -15.06 -3.22 9.44
CA GLN A 214 -14.64 -4.33 10.29
C GLN A 214 -15.19 -5.65 9.74
N ALA A 215 -16.47 -5.69 9.34
CA ALA A 215 -17.06 -6.87 8.71
C ALA A 215 -16.37 -7.23 7.39
N TYR A 216 -16.00 -6.24 6.57
CA TYR A 216 -15.23 -6.46 5.34
C TYR A 216 -13.84 -7.02 5.65
N ILE A 217 -13.10 -6.41 6.58
CA ILE A 217 -11.76 -6.82 7.00
C ILE A 217 -11.77 -8.24 7.61
N ASP A 218 -12.80 -8.59 8.38
CA ASP A 218 -12.94 -9.91 9.01
C ASP A 218 -13.34 -11.00 8.00
N ALA A 219 -13.95 -10.62 6.88
CA ALA A 219 -14.34 -11.53 5.80
C ALA A 219 -13.21 -11.86 4.82
N HIS A 220 -12.07 -11.17 4.89
CA HIS A 220 -10.95 -11.35 3.97
C HIS A 220 -9.73 -11.97 4.66
N ASP A 221 -9.00 -12.77 3.88
CA ASP A 221 -7.70 -13.27 4.30
C ASP A 221 -6.68 -12.13 4.39
N LYS A 222 -5.76 -12.24 5.34
CA LYS A 222 -4.75 -11.24 5.66
C LYS A 222 -3.37 -11.83 5.42
N GLY A 223 -2.49 -11.07 4.76
CA GLY A 223 -1.13 -11.49 4.44
C GLY A 223 -0.09 -10.53 4.98
N LEU A 224 1.03 -11.06 5.46
CA LEU A 224 2.18 -10.21 5.81
C LEU A 224 2.73 -9.60 4.53
N VAL A 225 3.04 -8.30 4.55
CA VAL A 225 3.51 -7.57 3.36
C VAL A 225 4.97 -7.90 3.04
N VAL A 226 5.32 -7.90 1.76
CA VAL A 226 6.68 -8.18 1.28
C VAL A 226 7.67 -7.16 1.81
N GLN A 227 7.22 -5.89 1.96
CA GLN A 227 8.04 -4.77 2.45
C GLN A 227 8.88 -5.13 3.67
N VAL A 228 8.25 -5.71 4.69
CA VAL A 228 8.91 -6.03 5.96
C VAL A 228 9.31 -7.50 6.07
N ALA A 229 8.77 -8.36 5.21
CA ALA A 229 9.02 -9.79 5.26
C ALA A 229 10.26 -10.22 4.47
N VAL A 230 10.66 -9.44 3.47
CA VAL A 230 11.76 -9.80 2.56
C VAL A 230 12.88 -8.78 2.65
N ASN A 231 14.09 -9.28 2.90
CA ASN A 231 15.29 -8.47 3.00
C ASN A 231 15.53 -7.67 1.71
N TYR A 232 15.98 -6.43 1.91
CA TYR A 232 16.37 -5.48 0.86
C TYR A 232 15.24 -5.01 -0.07
N ILE A 233 13.97 -5.19 0.32
CA ILE A 233 12.82 -4.60 -0.39
C ILE A 233 12.54 -3.18 0.10
N ASP A 234 12.33 -3.00 1.41
CA ASP A 234 12.02 -1.69 2.01
C ASP A 234 13.11 -0.64 1.72
N SER A 235 14.38 -1.02 1.80
CA SER A 235 15.52 -0.11 1.58
C SER A 235 15.62 0.44 0.15
N GLN A 236 14.98 -0.19 -0.82
CA GLN A 236 14.94 0.27 -2.22
C GLN A 236 13.57 0.79 -2.64
N TRP A 237 12.60 0.93 -1.72
CA TRP A 237 11.21 1.29 -2.03
C TRP A 237 11.09 2.49 -2.96
N MET A 238 11.83 3.57 -2.66
CA MET A 238 11.84 4.80 -3.45
C MET A 238 12.48 4.63 -4.83
N ASP A 239 13.45 3.72 -4.97
CA ASP A 239 14.08 3.46 -6.25
C ASP A 239 13.19 2.55 -7.12
N VAL A 240 12.41 1.64 -6.53
CA VAL A 240 11.34 0.91 -7.25
C VAL A 240 10.31 1.88 -7.82
N GLY A 241 9.95 2.91 -7.04
CA GLY A 241 9.09 4.00 -7.52
C GLY A 241 9.60 4.63 -8.81
N LYS A 242 10.88 5.00 -8.85
CA LYS A 242 11.51 5.59 -10.04
C LYS A 242 11.56 4.63 -11.23
N ASP A 243 11.72 3.33 -10.97
CA ASP A 243 11.71 2.32 -12.04
C ASP A 243 10.31 2.22 -12.65
N LEU A 244 9.25 2.28 -11.83
CA LEU A 244 7.86 2.32 -12.29
C LEU A 244 7.57 3.61 -13.07
N GLU A 245 8.03 4.77 -12.61
CA GLU A 245 7.97 6.02 -13.39
C GLU A 245 8.68 5.92 -14.74
N SER A 246 9.85 5.27 -14.77
CA SER A 246 10.58 5.01 -16.01
C SER A 246 9.81 4.07 -16.92
N MET A 247 9.07 3.10 -16.37
CA MET A 247 8.19 2.21 -17.14
C MET A 247 6.97 2.94 -17.73
N TYR A 248 6.38 3.85 -16.96
CA TYR A 248 5.28 4.70 -17.40
C TYR A 248 5.65 5.63 -18.54
N THR A 249 6.95 5.95 -18.69
CA THR A 249 7.51 6.79 -19.77
C THR A 249 8.20 5.97 -20.88
N ASP A 250 7.97 4.65 -20.91
CA ASP A 250 8.56 3.68 -21.85
C ASP A 250 10.10 3.58 -21.83
N ALA A 251 10.76 4.16 -20.82
CA ALA A 251 12.20 4.04 -20.62
C ALA A 251 12.61 2.67 -20.05
N LEU A 252 11.69 1.99 -19.35
CA LEU A 252 11.85 0.60 -18.90
C LEU A 252 10.65 -0.25 -19.34
N THR A 253 10.89 -1.54 -19.59
CA THR A 253 9.82 -2.53 -19.72
C THR A 253 9.42 -3.07 -18.34
N PRO A 254 8.22 -3.66 -18.18
CA PRO A 254 7.84 -4.37 -16.96
C PRO A 254 8.90 -5.38 -16.49
N GLU A 255 9.48 -6.14 -17.42
CA GLU A 255 10.57 -7.08 -17.13
C GLU A 255 11.83 -6.36 -16.65
N GLY A 256 12.16 -5.20 -17.23
CA GLY A 256 13.31 -4.39 -16.82
C GLY A 256 13.15 -3.78 -15.42
N VAL A 257 11.92 -3.43 -15.02
CA VAL A 257 11.60 -3.03 -13.64
C VAL A 257 11.93 -4.19 -12.69
N LEU A 258 11.38 -5.38 -12.95
CA LEU A 258 11.62 -6.57 -12.11
C LEU A 258 13.11 -6.91 -12.01
N GLU A 259 13.83 -6.91 -13.14
CA GLU A 259 15.27 -7.15 -13.19
C GLU A 259 16.04 -6.13 -12.34
N THR A 260 15.67 -4.85 -12.39
CA THR A 260 16.33 -3.79 -11.61
C THR A 260 16.13 -3.98 -10.10
N ILE A 261 14.92 -4.39 -9.68
CA ILE A 261 14.63 -4.69 -8.27
C ILE A 261 15.50 -5.85 -7.77
N MET A 262 15.59 -6.94 -8.54
CA MET A 262 16.41 -8.11 -8.20
C MET A 262 17.89 -7.75 -8.16
N ASN A 263 18.40 -7.04 -9.17
CA ASN A 263 19.80 -6.62 -9.22
C ASN A 263 20.18 -5.78 -8.00
N ARG A 264 19.38 -4.76 -7.66
CA ARG A 264 19.61 -3.95 -6.45
C ARG A 264 19.53 -4.77 -5.18
N ARG A 265 18.64 -5.76 -5.11
CA ARG A 265 18.52 -6.68 -3.98
C ARG A 265 19.80 -7.52 -3.80
N HIS A 266 20.33 -8.13 -4.86
CA HIS A 266 21.60 -8.87 -4.79
C HIS A 266 22.80 -7.97 -4.48
N GLU A 267 22.85 -6.75 -5.04
CA GLU A 267 23.91 -5.78 -4.74
C GLU A 267 23.91 -5.38 -3.27
N GLN A 268 22.75 -5.08 -2.70
CA GLN A 268 22.62 -4.76 -1.27
C GLN A 268 23.02 -5.94 -0.39
N ALA A 269 22.58 -7.17 -0.70
CA ALA A 269 22.99 -8.36 0.04
C ALA A 269 24.52 -8.53 0.05
N LYS A 270 25.18 -8.38 -1.11
CA LYS A 270 26.64 -8.43 -1.23
C LYS A 270 27.33 -7.33 -0.42
N LEU A 271 26.81 -6.10 -0.46
CA LEU A 271 27.35 -4.97 0.31
C LEU A 271 27.25 -5.20 1.83
N GLN A 272 26.16 -5.82 2.28
CA GLN A 272 25.94 -6.16 3.69
C GLN A 272 26.64 -7.46 4.12
N LYS A 273 27.25 -8.20 3.18
CA LYS A 273 27.86 -9.52 3.41
C LYS A 273 26.85 -10.49 4.04
N ASP A 274 25.64 -10.53 3.47
CA ASP A 274 24.60 -11.44 3.93
C ASP A 274 25.05 -12.90 3.67
N PRO A 275 25.16 -13.75 4.70
CA PRO A 275 25.57 -15.13 4.53
C PRO A 275 24.61 -15.96 3.65
N ALA A 276 23.37 -15.52 3.43
CA ALA A 276 22.47 -16.17 2.50
C ALA A 276 22.90 -16.02 1.02
N TRP A 277 23.70 -14.99 0.69
CA TRP A 277 24.21 -14.71 -0.66
C TRP A 277 25.64 -15.21 -0.91
N ASP A 278 26.22 -15.96 0.03
CA ASP A 278 27.60 -16.49 -0.04
C ASP A 278 27.70 -17.87 -0.72
N ASN A 279 26.58 -18.43 -1.21
CA ASN A 279 26.50 -19.76 -1.84
C ASN A 279 26.71 -19.74 -3.37
#